data_AF-A0A7S3C2I6-F1
#
_entry.id   AF-A0A7S3C2I6-F1
#
_cell.length_a   1.000
_cell.length_b   1.000
_cell.length_c   1.000
_cell.angle_alpha   90.00
_cell.angle_beta   90.00
_cell.angle_gamma   90.00
#
_symmetry.space_group_name_H-M   'P 1'
#
loop_
_entity.id
_entity.type
_entity.pdbx_description
1 polymer ?
#
loop_
_entity_poly.entity_id
_entity_poly.type
_entity_poly.pdbx_seq_one_letter_code
_entity_poly.pdbx_strand_id
1 'polypeptide(L)'
;NGSKAGGKKKPKKGNRGIRLTAANFRYFLRGRQAKAGAADYKVLARRRARLAPYDKHLRRFRHGEALDAALATGRPEVVAAVLEELAARGAVESAVAGKDEVAAGELLAFL
;
A
#
# COMPACT_ATOMS: atom_id res chain seq x y z
N ASN A 1 -18.10 -34.94 3.21
CA ASN A 1 -17.43 -34.25 2.08
C ASN A 1 -17.57 -32.76 2.23
N GLY A 2 -16.50 -32.05 2.57
CA GLY A 2 -16.52 -30.60 2.77
C GLY A 2 -15.10 -30.05 2.82
N SER A 3 -14.46 -29.97 1.65
CA SER A 3 -13.11 -29.45 1.48
C SER A 3 -13.07 -27.97 1.87
N LYS A 4 -12.42 -27.64 2.99
CA LYS A 4 -11.99 -26.26 3.28
C LYS A 4 -10.87 -25.92 2.30
N ALA A 5 -11.18 -25.08 1.31
CA ALA A 5 -10.20 -24.48 0.43
C ALA A 5 -9.26 -23.59 1.25
N GLY A 6 -8.06 -24.11 1.53
CA GLY A 6 -6.98 -23.36 2.17
C GLY A 6 -6.51 -22.25 1.23
N GLY A 7 -6.83 -21.00 1.56
CA GLY A 7 -6.34 -19.83 0.85
C GLY A 7 -4.81 -19.80 0.83
N LYS A 8 -4.23 -19.91 -0.37
CA LYS A 8 -2.78 -19.82 -0.60
C LYS A 8 -2.28 -18.42 -0.19
N LYS A 9 -1.60 -18.32 0.95
CA LYS A 9 -0.86 -17.11 1.36
C LYS A 9 0.17 -16.76 0.28
N LYS A 10 0.05 -15.57 -0.33
CA LYS A 10 1.04 -15.09 -1.33
C LYS A 10 2.44 -14.99 -0.69
N PRO A 11 3.51 -15.40 -1.39
CA PRO A 11 4.86 -15.38 -0.84
C PRO A 11 5.28 -13.93 -0.54
N LYS A 12 5.74 -13.67 0.69
CA LYS A 12 6.35 -12.38 1.06
C LYS A 12 7.58 -12.20 0.16
N LYS A 13 7.61 -11.11 -0.62
CA LYS A 13 8.77 -10.72 -1.44
C LYS A 13 10.00 -10.70 -0.52
N GLY A 14 10.86 -11.71 -0.66
CA GLY A 14 12.07 -11.85 0.14
C GLY A 14 12.90 -10.58 0.00
N ASN A 15 13.39 -10.06 1.12
CA ASN A 15 14.35 -8.99 1.11
C ASN A 15 15.53 -9.46 0.25
N ARG A 16 15.85 -8.75 -0.85
CA ARG A 16 16.99 -9.05 -1.73
C ARG A 16 18.31 -8.68 -1.03
N GLY A 17 18.43 -9.03 0.24
CA GLY A 17 19.64 -8.91 1.02
C GLY A 17 20.64 -9.94 0.55
N ILE A 18 21.92 -9.57 0.59
CA ILE A 18 23.02 -10.46 0.28
C ILE A 18 22.93 -11.69 1.19
N ARG A 19 22.98 -12.91 0.61
CA ARG A 19 22.96 -14.14 1.38
C ARG A 19 24.27 -14.25 2.16
N LEU A 20 24.17 -14.37 3.48
CA LEU A 20 25.34 -14.57 4.34
C LEU A 20 25.86 -16.01 4.17
N THR A 21 27.14 -16.16 3.84
CA THR A 21 27.88 -17.42 3.69
C THR A 21 29.13 -17.36 4.55
N ALA A 22 29.77 -18.52 4.82
CA ALA A 22 30.98 -18.58 5.62
C ALA A 22 32.10 -17.63 5.12
N ALA A 23 32.19 -17.44 3.80
CA ALA A 23 33.16 -16.56 3.17
C ALA A 23 32.90 -15.06 3.42
N ASN A 24 31.63 -14.63 3.44
CA ASN A 24 31.26 -13.21 3.51
C ASN A 24 30.77 -12.75 4.90
N PHE A 25 30.55 -13.71 5.82
CA PHE A 25 29.98 -13.46 7.15
C PHE A 25 30.76 -12.41 7.94
N ARG A 26 32.08 -12.57 8.04
CA ARG A 26 32.95 -11.63 8.79
C ARG A 26 32.94 -10.22 8.21
N TYR A 27 32.82 -10.10 6.89
CA TYR A 27 32.80 -8.82 6.20
C TYR A 27 31.48 -8.07 6.50
N PHE A 28 30.32 -8.73 6.33
CA PHE A 28 29.02 -8.08 6.53
C PHE A 28 28.62 -7.85 7.99
N LEU A 29 29.22 -8.56 8.95
CA LEU A 29 28.98 -8.32 10.38
C LEU A 29 29.89 -7.24 10.98
N ARG A 30 30.98 -6.85 10.30
CA ARG A 30 31.89 -5.82 10.78
C ARG A 30 31.13 -4.50 10.97
N GLY A 31 31.31 -3.86 12.12
CA GLY A 31 30.71 -2.57 12.41
C GLY A 31 29.20 -2.60 12.67
N ARG A 32 28.53 -3.76 12.60
CA ARG A 32 27.08 -3.86 12.87
C ARG A 32 26.69 -3.34 14.25
N GLN A 33 27.57 -3.50 15.23
CA GLN A 33 27.38 -3.07 16.61
C GLN A 33 28.13 -1.77 16.94
N ALA A 34 28.70 -1.08 15.95
CA ALA A 34 29.33 0.21 16.18
C ALA A 34 28.25 1.21 16.61
N LYS A 35 28.39 1.72 17.83
CA LYS A 35 27.51 2.76 18.36
C LYS A 35 28.10 4.12 17.99
N ALA A 36 27.23 5.06 17.68
CA ALA A 36 27.60 6.46 17.54
C ALA A 36 28.22 6.96 18.86
N GLY A 37 29.34 7.68 18.76
CA GLY A 37 29.97 8.39 19.87
C GLY A 37 29.14 9.60 20.33
N ALA A 38 29.56 10.20 21.44
CA ALA A 38 28.82 11.32 22.05
C ALA A 38 28.77 12.59 21.17
N ALA A 39 29.77 12.79 20.30
CA ALA A 39 29.84 13.93 19.38
C ALA A 39 29.28 13.61 17.98
N ASP A 40 28.80 12.38 17.74
CA ASP A 40 28.34 11.95 16.43
C ASP A 40 26.89 12.39 16.18
N TYR A 41 26.60 12.88 14.97
CA TYR A 41 25.24 13.20 14.56
C TYR A 41 24.49 11.95 14.06
N LYS A 42 23.40 11.58 14.74
CA LYS A 42 22.57 10.43 14.37
C LYS A 42 21.43 10.83 13.44
N VAL A 43 21.56 10.50 12.16
CA VAL A 43 20.46 10.66 11.18
C VAL A 43 19.36 9.63 11.47
N LEU A 44 18.18 10.10 11.88
CA LEU A 44 17.02 9.23 12.02
C LEU A 44 16.53 8.78 10.65
N ALA A 45 16.21 7.50 10.52
CA ALA A 45 15.57 6.99 9.31
C ALA A 45 14.22 7.68 9.10
N ARG A 46 13.98 8.22 7.90
CA ARG A 46 12.70 8.84 7.55
C ARG A 46 11.58 7.81 7.67
N ARG A 47 10.67 8.01 8.64
CA ARG A 47 9.52 7.12 8.84
C ARG A 47 8.64 7.18 7.60
N ARG A 48 8.33 6.02 7.01
CA ARG A 48 7.34 5.95 5.93
C ARG A 48 5.95 6.24 6.49
N ALA A 49 5.24 7.19 5.88
CA ALA A 49 3.85 7.45 6.21
C ALA A 49 3.02 6.18 5.98
N ARG A 50 2.15 5.87 6.95
CA ARG A 50 1.16 4.80 6.81
C ARG A 50 -0.02 5.35 6.01
N LEU A 51 0.05 5.15 4.69
CA LEU A 51 -1.04 5.52 3.80
C LEU A 51 -2.26 4.64 4.03
N ALA A 52 -3.45 5.23 3.89
CA ALA A 52 -4.70 4.48 3.87
C ALA A 52 -4.76 3.56 2.63
N PRO A 53 -5.66 2.57 2.60
CA PRO A 53 -5.81 1.70 1.43
C PRO A 53 -6.06 2.50 0.14
N TYR A 54 -7.06 3.38 0.10
CA TYR A 54 -7.39 4.23 -1.07
C TYR A 54 -6.19 5.07 -1.54
N ASP A 55 -5.41 5.67 -0.62
CA ASP A 55 -4.18 6.40 -0.97
C ASP A 55 -3.11 5.52 -1.63
N LYS A 56 -2.99 4.25 -1.22
CA LYS A 56 -2.05 3.31 -1.84
C LYS A 56 -2.48 2.94 -3.26
N HIS A 57 -3.78 2.92 -3.53
CA HIS A 57 -4.33 2.68 -4.87
C HIS A 57 -4.12 3.91 -5.75
N LEU A 58 -4.43 5.11 -5.25
CA LEU A 58 -4.16 6.39 -5.92
C LEU A 58 -2.67 6.56 -6.27
N ARG A 59 -1.76 6.26 -5.34
CA ARG A 59 -0.31 6.35 -5.58
C ARG A 59 0.21 5.35 -6.62
N ARG A 60 -0.58 4.34 -6.97
CA ARG A 60 -0.23 3.30 -7.95
C ARG A 60 -1.12 3.35 -9.18
N PHE A 61 -1.85 4.45 -9.40
CA PHE A 61 -2.73 4.65 -10.56
C PHE A 61 -3.80 3.56 -10.71
N ARG A 62 -4.23 2.95 -9.60
CA ARG A 62 -5.34 1.98 -9.60
C ARG A 62 -6.61 2.71 -9.18
N HIS A 63 -7.21 3.42 -10.12
CA HIS A 63 -8.30 4.38 -9.88
C HIS A 63 -9.60 3.71 -9.43
N GLY A 64 -10.02 2.63 -10.09
CA GLY A 64 -11.19 1.84 -9.68
C GLY A 64 -11.03 1.29 -8.26
N GLU A 65 -9.93 0.60 -7.98
CA GLU A 65 -9.65 0.07 -6.63
C GLU A 65 -9.56 1.16 -5.55
N ALA A 66 -9.16 2.39 -5.91
CA ALA A 66 -9.15 3.51 -4.98
C ALA A 66 -10.56 3.94 -4.61
N LEU A 67 -11.44 4.05 -5.60
CA LEU A 67 -12.84 4.41 -5.43
C LEU A 67 -13.59 3.32 -4.64
N ASP A 68 -13.39 2.05 -4.96
CA ASP A 68 -13.99 0.93 -4.22
C ASP A 68 -13.54 0.93 -2.75
N ALA A 69 -12.23 1.11 -2.51
CA ALA A 69 -11.69 1.20 -1.16
C ALA A 69 -12.22 2.43 -0.38
N ALA A 70 -12.64 3.50 -1.08
CA ALA A 70 -13.24 4.68 -0.47
C ALA A 70 -14.72 4.42 -0.11
N LEU A 71 -15.51 3.89 -1.05
CA LEU A 71 -16.92 3.54 -0.83
C LEU A 71 -17.08 2.54 0.32
N ALA A 72 -16.21 1.53 0.38
CA ALA A 72 -16.19 0.55 1.46
C ALA A 72 -15.91 1.13 2.86
N THR A 73 -15.44 2.39 2.96
CA THR A 73 -15.30 3.05 4.27
C THR A 73 -16.62 3.50 4.85
N GLY A 74 -17.66 3.70 4.03
CA GLY A 74 -18.94 4.28 4.44
C GLY A 74 -18.84 5.72 4.95
N ARG A 75 -17.70 6.39 4.74
CA ARG A 75 -17.44 7.75 5.23
C ARG A 75 -17.52 8.73 4.07
N PRO A 76 -18.55 9.60 4.02
CA PRO A 76 -18.78 10.46 2.87
C PRO A 76 -17.62 11.43 2.63
N GLU A 77 -16.92 11.88 3.68
CA GLU A 77 -15.77 12.79 3.54
C GLU A 77 -14.59 12.11 2.83
N VAL A 78 -14.42 10.80 3.05
CA VAL A 78 -13.36 10.02 2.38
C VAL A 78 -13.71 9.79 0.92
N VAL A 79 -14.96 9.46 0.63
CA VAL A 79 -15.44 9.24 -0.75
C VAL A 79 -15.32 10.53 -1.55
N ALA A 80 -15.79 11.66 -1.01
CA ALA A 80 -15.68 12.97 -1.63
C ALA A 80 -14.21 13.34 -1.94
N ALA A 81 -13.31 13.19 -0.95
CA ALA A 81 -11.89 13.50 -1.14
C ALA A 81 -11.23 12.63 -2.23
N VAL A 82 -11.59 11.35 -2.32
CA VAL A 82 -11.07 10.46 -3.37
C VAL A 82 -11.64 10.82 -4.74
N LEU A 83 -12.92 11.19 -4.83
CA LEU A 83 -13.54 11.65 -6.08
C LEU A 83 -12.92 12.96 -6.56
N GLU A 84 -12.68 13.93 -5.67
CA GLU A 84 -11.97 15.18 -5.99
C GLU A 84 -10.55 14.91 -6.51
N GLU A 85 -9.82 14.02 -5.85
CA GLU A 85 -8.47 13.65 -6.29
C GLU A 85 -8.49 12.91 -7.64
N LEU A 86 -9.50 12.10 -7.91
CA LEU A 86 -9.69 11.46 -9.22
C LEU A 86 -10.03 12.50 -10.30
N ALA A 87 -10.85 13.50 -10.00
CA ALA A 87 -11.17 14.61 -10.90
C ALA A 87 -9.93 15.45 -11.20
N ALA A 88 -9.14 15.80 -10.19
CA ALA A 88 -7.88 16.55 -10.35
C ALA A 88 -6.85 15.81 -11.23
N ARG A 89 -6.93 14.48 -11.31
CA ARG A 89 -6.08 13.64 -12.17
C ARG A 89 -6.66 13.35 -13.55
N GLY A 90 -7.89 13.80 -13.84
CA GLY A 90 -8.60 13.41 -15.06
C GLY A 90 -8.90 11.92 -15.13
N ALA A 91 -9.04 11.25 -13.98
CA ALA A 91 -9.13 9.79 -13.88
C ALA A 91 -10.52 9.27 -13.50
N VAL A 92 -11.53 10.13 -13.37
CA VAL A 92 -12.89 9.77 -12.96
C VAL A 92 -13.50 8.73 -13.90
N GLU A 93 -13.43 8.97 -15.21
CA GLU A 93 -13.95 8.03 -16.21
C GLU A 93 -13.32 6.64 -16.06
N SER A 94 -11.98 6.58 -15.93
CA SER A 94 -11.25 5.33 -15.73
C SER A 94 -11.55 4.64 -14.38
N ALA A 95 -11.97 5.39 -13.37
CA ALA A 95 -12.32 4.86 -12.05
C ALA A 95 -13.72 4.23 -12.02
N VAL A 96 -14.62 4.73 -12.85
CA VAL A 96 -16.01 4.27 -12.97
C VAL A 96 -16.15 3.21 -14.07
N ALA A 97 -15.32 3.27 -15.12
CA ALA A 97 -15.34 2.33 -16.22
C ALA A 97 -15.16 0.87 -15.75
N GLY A 98 -16.04 -0.02 -16.22
CA GLY A 98 -15.95 -1.45 -15.95
C GLY A 98 -16.34 -1.88 -14.54
N LYS A 99 -16.97 -1.00 -13.75
CA LYS A 99 -17.60 -1.39 -12.47
C LYS A 99 -18.73 -2.39 -12.71
N ASP A 100 -18.87 -3.33 -11.77
CA ASP A 100 -20.02 -4.22 -11.73
C ASP A 100 -21.27 -3.48 -11.20
N GLU A 101 -22.44 -4.10 -11.36
CA GLU A 101 -23.73 -3.51 -11.00
C GLU A 101 -23.81 -3.14 -9.51
N VAL A 102 -23.16 -3.93 -8.65
CA VAL A 102 -23.13 -3.70 -7.20
C VAL A 102 -22.30 -2.45 -6.88
N ALA A 103 -21.07 -2.37 -7.38
CA ALA A 103 -20.18 -1.24 -7.14
C ALA A 103 -20.69 0.05 -7.81
N ALA A 104 -21.43 -0.07 -8.91
CA ALA A 104 -22.14 1.05 -9.52
C ALA A 104 -23.32 1.51 -8.65
N GLY A 105 -24.10 0.58 -8.10
CA GLY A 105 -25.19 0.88 -7.18
C GLY A 105 -24.73 1.59 -5.91
N GLU A 106 -23.61 1.17 -5.32
CA GLU A 106 -23.02 1.84 -4.15
C GLU A 106 -22.59 3.29 -4.47
N LEU A 107 -22.04 3.51 -5.66
CA LEU A 107 -21.66 4.85 -6.11
C LEU A 107 -22.88 5.74 -6.34
N LEU A 108 -23.94 5.20 -6.97
CA LEU A 108 -25.18 5.94 -7.20
C LEU A 108 -25.91 6.24 -5.90
N ALA A 109 -25.88 5.33 -4.92
CA ALA A 109 -26.48 5.56 -3.61
C ALA A 109 -25.72 6.62 -2.78
N PHE A 110 -24.46 6.89 -3.11
CA PHE A 110 -23.68 7.96 -2.50
C PHE A 110 -24.02 9.35 -3.06
N LEU A 111 -24.42 9.43 -4.34
CA LEU A 111 -24.78 10.68 -5.04
C LEU A 111 -26.21 11.12 -4.69
#